data_AF-A0A2D6FL91-F1
#
_entry.id   AF-A0A2D6FL91-F1
#
_cell.length_a   1.000
_cell.length_b   1.000
_cell.length_c   1.000
_cell.angle_alpha   90.00
_cell.angle_beta   90.00
_cell.angle_gamma   90.00
#
_symmetry.space_group_name_H-M   'P 1'
#
loop_
_entity.id
_entity.type
_entity.pdbx_description
1 polymer ?
#
loop_
_entity_poly.entity_id
_entity_poly.type
_entity_poly.pdbx_seq_one_letter_code
_entity_poly.pdbx_strand_id
1 'polypeptide(L)'
;MRQYKLINKKKECKPAVIEPKCEGAQEVIDHLNRMAGTKFKNTANNRKLIEPRIKEFSIQDCKTVIDKKCGEWLGTDMAKYLRPATLFQASKFEGYLNQLAVVNKETLREQEINDWIGGKDYQQGETIDHEPF
;
A
#
# COMPACT_ATOMS: atom_id res chain seq x y z
N MET A 1 34.86 -50.85 -38.26
CA MET A 1 33.75 -49.90 -38.06
C MET A 1 32.64 -50.58 -37.27
N ARG A 2 32.49 -50.27 -35.97
CA ARG A 2 31.38 -50.78 -35.15
C ARG A 2 30.53 -49.58 -34.72
N GLN A 3 29.30 -49.59 -35.19
CA GLN A 3 28.27 -48.57 -34.96
C GLN A 3 27.89 -48.56 -33.47
N TYR A 4 27.95 -47.40 -32.82
CA TYR A 4 27.37 -47.24 -31.48
C TYR A 4 25.88 -46.91 -31.63
N LYS A 5 25.02 -47.78 -31.10
CA LYS A 5 23.57 -47.58 -30.98
C LYS A 5 23.27 -47.02 -29.58
N LEU A 6 22.46 -45.96 -29.55
CA LEU A 6 22.02 -45.19 -28.38
C LEU A 6 21.50 -46.02 -27.21
N ILE A 7 21.84 -45.60 -25.99
CA ILE A 7 20.91 -45.49 -24.86
C ILE A 7 21.30 -44.27 -24.03
N ASN A 8 20.67 -43.13 -24.33
CA ASN A 8 20.65 -41.98 -23.44
C ASN A 8 19.88 -42.38 -22.18
N LYS A 9 20.61 -42.71 -21.12
CA LYS A 9 20.08 -42.99 -19.79
C LYS A 9 19.54 -41.68 -19.23
N LYS A 10 18.26 -41.41 -19.50
CA LYS A 10 17.48 -40.33 -18.93
C LYS A 10 17.68 -40.40 -17.41
N LYS A 11 18.45 -39.46 -16.85
CA LYS A 11 18.47 -39.24 -15.40
C LYS A 11 17.09 -38.70 -15.06
N GLU A 12 16.19 -39.58 -14.65
CA GLU A 12 14.96 -39.18 -13.97
C GLU A 12 15.36 -38.69 -12.58
N CYS A 13 15.72 -37.41 -12.50
CA CYS A 13 15.75 -36.69 -11.24
C CYS A 13 14.29 -36.47 -10.83
N LYS A 14 13.91 -37.21 -9.78
CA LYS A 14 12.69 -37.11 -8.99
C LYS A 14 12.11 -35.68 -8.99
N PRO A 15 10.80 -35.47 -9.16
CA PRO A 15 10.22 -34.14 -9.16
C PRO A 15 10.50 -33.50 -7.80
N ALA A 16 11.27 -32.42 -7.82
CA ALA A 16 11.43 -31.56 -6.65
C ALA A 16 10.03 -31.09 -6.28
N VAL A 17 9.60 -31.42 -5.07
CA VAL A 17 8.36 -30.87 -4.48
C VAL A 17 8.54 -29.36 -4.48
N ILE A 18 7.86 -28.70 -5.41
CA ILE A 18 7.79 -27.25 -5.50
C ILE A 18 6.93 -26.84 -4.31
N GLU A 19 7.54 -26.53 -3.17
CA GLU A 19 6.85 -25.78 -2.13
C GLU A 19 6.24 -24.55 -2.81
N PRO A 20 4.96 -24.22 -2.57
CA PRO A 20 4.32 -23.11 -3.24
C PRO A 20 5.11 -21.85 -2.93
N LYS A 21 5.86 -21.36 -3.92
CA LYS A 21 6.56 -20.10 -3.84
C LYS A 21 5.48 -19.03 -3.69
N CYS A 22 5.35 -18.50 -2.48
CA CYS A 22 4.32 -17.54 -2.08
C CYS A 22 4.52 -16.22 -2.85
N GLU A 23 3.96 -16.11 -4.06
CA GLU A 23 4.07 -14.92 -4.91
C GLU A 23 3.51 -13.67 -4.22
N GLY A 24 2.46 -13.83 -3.41
CA GLY A 24 1.85 -12.74 -2.66
C GLY A 24 2.78 -12.04 -1.66
N ALA A 25 3.69 -12.77 -1.02
CA ALA A 25 4.63 -12.15 -0.07
C ALA A 25 5.65 -11.26 -0.79
N GLN A 26 6.03 -11.62 -2.02
CA GLN A 26 6.89 -10.80 -2.84
C GLN A 26 6.18 -9.52 -3.26
N GLU A 27 4.93 -9.63 -3.71
CA GLU A 27 4.12 -8.48 -4.12
C GLU A 27 3.95 -7.44 -3.01
N VAL A 28 3.70 -7.88 -1.77
CA VAL A 28 3.59 -7.00 -0.61
C VAL A 28 4.91 -6.31 -0.28
N ILE A 29 6.04 -7.02 -0.37
CA ILE A 29 7.38 -6.43 -0.16
C ILE A 29 7.68 -5.38 -1.24
N ASP A 30 7.37 -5.69 -2.50
CA ASP A 30 7.60 -4.78 -3.62
C ASP A 30 6.73 -3.52 -3.50
N HIS A 31 5.50 -3.66 -3.01
CA HIS A 31 4.62 -2.52 -2.69
C HIS A 31 5.19 -1.65 -1.56
N LEU A 32 5.65 -2.27 -0.46
CA LEU A 32 6.29 -1.55 0.64
C LEU A 32 7.53 -0.78 0.17
N ASN A 33 8.37 -1.41 -0.67
CA ASN A 33 9.56 -0.77 -1.23
C ASN A 33 9.19 0.45 -2.07
N ARG A 34 8.16 0.33 -2.91
CA ARG A 34 7.67 1.43 -3.76
C ARG A 34 7.12 2.59 -2.95
N MET A 35 6.30 2.31 -1.94
CA MET A 35 5.64 3.34 -1.14
C MET A 35 6.59 4.02 -0.16
N ALA A 36 7.42 3.25 0.55
CA ALA A 36 8.32 3.78 1.56
C ALA A 36 9.69 4.20 1.02
N GLY A 37 9.96 4.02 -0.28
CA GLY A 37 11.28 4.26 -0.87
C GLY A 37 12.38 3.34 -0.33
N THR A 38 12.00 2.15 0.15
CA THR A 38 12.90 1.18 0.78
C THR A 38 13.35 0.10 -0.21
N LYS A 39 14.33 -0.72 0.20
CA LYS A 39 14.91 -1.79 -0.64
C LYS A 39 14.95 -3.13 0.11
N PHE A 40 13.87 -3.45 0.83
CA PHE A 40 13.74 -4.74 1.49
C PHE A 40 13.76 -5.87 0.46
N LYS A 41 14.59 -6.89 0.73
CA LYS A 41 14.69 -8.07 -0.13
C LYS A 41 13.60 -9.08 0.23
N ASN A 42 13.16 -9.84 -0.76
CA ASN A 42 12.33 -11.03 -0.57
C ASN A 42 13.16 -12.16 0.10
N THR A 43 13.43 -12.01 1.40
CA THR A 43 14.13 -12.99 2.23
C THR A 43 13.13 -13.85 2.99
N ALA A 44 13.57 -15.04 3.43
CA ALA A 44 12.73 -15.91 4.26
C ALA A 44 12.24 -15.23 5.54
N ASN A 45 13.04 -14.34 6.14
CA ASN A 45 12.65 -13.62 7.35
C ASN A 45 11.49 -12.65 7.10
N ASN A 46 11.52 -11.91 5.99
CA ASN A 46 10.43 -11.02 5.62
C ASN A 46 9.18 -11.81 5.23
N ARG A 47 9.34 -12.90 4.48
CA ARG A 47 8.23 -13.77 4.09
C ARG A 47 7.52 -14.38 5.30
N LYS A 48 8.25 -14.88 6.29
CA LYS A 48 7.67 -15.42 7.53
C LYS A 48 6.79 -14.43 8.31
N LEU A 49 7.02 -13.13 8.15
CA LEU A 49 6.20 -12.09 8.77
C LEU A 49 4.92 -11.81 7.96
N ILE A 50 4.99 -11.94 6.63
CA ILE A 50 3.95 -11.52 5.69
C ILE A 50 3.02 -12.68 5.31
N GLU A 51 3.55 -13.87 5.09
CA GLU A 51 2.77 -15.05 4.66
C GLU A 51 1.61 -15.39 5.61
N PRO A 52 1.79 -15.36 6.96
CA PRO A 52 0.65 -15.56 7.87
C PRO A 52 -0.42 -14.49 7.72
N ARG A 53 -0.03 -13.24 7.44
CA ARG A 53 -0.97 -12.12 7.25
C ARG A 53 -1.75 -12.25 5.96
N ILE A 54 -1.13 -12.74 4.88
CA ILE A 54 -1.82 -13.04 3.62
C ILE A 54 -2.72 -14.27 3.74
N LYS A 55 -2.49 -15.14 4.73
CA LYS A 55 -3.38 -16.28 5.01
C LYS A 55 -4.57 -15.88 5.88
N GLU A 56 -4.34 -15.03 6.87
CA GLU A 56 -5.37 -14.52 7.78
C GLU A 56 -6.23 -13.40 7.14
N PHE A 57 -5.62 -12.59 6.27
CA PHE A 57 -6.22 -11.44 5.57
C PHE A 57 -5.91 -11.52 4.07
N SER A 58 -6.20 -10.48 3.30
CA SER A 58 -5.86 -10.44 1.87
C SER A 58 -4.53 -9.71 1.59
N ILE A 59 -3.98 -9.94 0.39
CA ILE A 59 -2.86 -9.13 -0.15
C ILE A 59 -3.25 -7.65 -0.19
N GLN A 60 -4.51 -7.36 -0.52
CA GLN A 60 -5.02 -5.99 -0.60
C GLN A 60 -5.08 -5.31 0.78
N ASP A 61 -5.42 -6.06 1.84
CA ASP A 61 -5.40 -5.54 3.21
C ASP A 61 -3.97 -5.21 3.65
N CYS A 62 -3.01 -6.07 3.29
CA CYS A 62 -1.60 -5.82 3.55
C CYS A 62 -1.12 -4.52 2.88
N LYS A 63 -1.52 -4.29 1.61
CA LYS A 63 -1.22 -3.03 0.90
C LYS A 63 -1.89 -1.83 1.55
N THR A 64 -3.15 -1.97 1.96
CA THR A 64 -3.89 -0.91 2.67
C THR A 64 -3.18 -0.47 3.94
N VAL A 65 -2.68 -1.42 4.75
CA VAL A 65 -1.89 -1.11 5.96
C VAL A 65 -0.60 -0.36 5.60
N ILE A 66 0.10 -0.78 4.54
CA ILE A 66 1.29 -0.09 4.04
C ILE A 66 0.93 1.35 3.64
N ASP A 67 -0.13 1.56 2.86
CA ASP A 67 -0.52 2.88 2.36
C ASP A 67 -0.89 3.82 3.52
N LYS A 68 -1.68 3.34 4.48
CA LYS A 68 -2.05 4.10 5.69
C LYS A 68 -0.83 4.52 6.48
N LYS A 69 0.09 3.59 6.75
CA LYS A 69 1.28 3.88 7.57
C LYS A 69 2.34 4.66 6.82
N CYS A 70 2.47 4.47 5.52
CA CYS A 70 3.31 5.32 4.69
C CYS A 70 2.78 6.75 4.72
N GLY A 71 1.47 6.98 4.53
CA GLY A 71 0.88 8.32 4.60
C GLY A 71 1.03 8.99 5.98
N GLU A 72 0.96 8.22 7.06
CA GLU A 72 1.08 8.75 8.43
C GLU A 72 2.54 8.99 8.86
N TRP A 73 3.46 8.10 8.47
CA TRP A 73 4.82 8.08 9.02
C TRP A 73 5.88 8.64 8.07
N LEU A 74 5.67 8.62 6.75
CA LEU A 74 6.62 9.24 5.82
C LEU A 74 6.74 10.74 6.12
N GLY A 75 7.98 11.23 6.15
CA GLY A 75 8.28 12.62 6.51
C GLY A 75 8.33 12.90 8.02
N THR A 76 8.10 11.91 8.88
CA THR A 76 8.24 12.03 10.34
C THR A 76 9.32 11.10 10.89
N ASP A 77 9.68 11.27 12.17
CA ASP A 77 10.59 10.35 12.88
C ASP A 77 10.09 8.90 12.94
N MET A 78 8.81 8.67 12.67
CA MET A 78 8.20 7.35 12.66
C MET A 78 8.52 6.57 11.37
N ALA A 79 9.00 7.22 10.30
CA ALA A 79 9.38 6.55 9.05
C ALA A 79 10.37 5.40 9.27
N LYS A 80 11.23 5.48 10.30
CA LYS A 80 12.16 4.41 10.69
C LYS A 80 11.49 3.09 11.08
N TYR A 81 10.18 3.10 11.35
CA TYR A 81 9.37 1.93 11.70
C TYR A 81 8.59 1.34 10.50
N LEU A 82 8.74 1.89 9.29
CA LEU A 82 8.20 1.32 8.05
C LEU A 82 9.00 0.08 7.62
N ARG A 83 8.94 -0.99 8.43
CA ARG A 83 9.62 -2.27 8.19
C ARG A 83 8.61 -3.41 8.26
N PRO A 84 8.85 -4.53 7.56
CA PRO A 84 7.95 -5.69 7.63
C PRO A 84 7.68 -6.17 9.07
N ALA A 85 8.71 -6.19 9.92
CA ALA A 85 8.58 -6.65 11.30
C ALA A 85 7.63 -5.80 12.17
N THR A 86 7.51 -4.50 11.87
CA THR A 86 6.64 -3.59 12.62
C THR A 86 5.24 -3.54 12.01
N LEU A 87 5.14 -3.44 10.69
CA LEU A 87 3.84 -3.34 10.00
C LEU A 87 3.03 -4.62 10.09
N PHE A 88 3.68 -5.78 10.03
CA PHE A 88 3.01 -7.10 10.02
C PHE A 88 2.99 -7.78 11.40
N GLN A 89 3.18 -7.02 12.46
CA GLN A 89 3.05 -7.53 13.83
C GLN A 89 1.61 -7.91 14.14
N ALA A 90 1.39 -9.15 14.60
CA ALA A 90 0.05 -9.71 14.86
C ALA A 90 -0.84 -8.83 15.72
N SER A 91 -0.30 -8.33 16.83
CA SER A 91 -1.03 -7.54 17.83
C SER A 91 -1.41 -6.13 17.37
N LYS A 92 -0.89 -5.68 16.22
CA LYS A 92 -1.09 -4.31 15.72
C LYS A 92 -1.72 -4.27 14.33
N PHE A 93 -1.58 -5.33 13.55
CA PHE A 93 -2.00 -5.38 12.15
C PHE A 93 -3.48 -5.04 11.97
N GLU A 94 -4.38 -5.70 12.70
CA GLU A 94 -5.82 -5.44 12.63
C GLU A 94 -6.17 -4.00 13.02
N GLY A 95 -5.48 -3.46 14.03
CA GLY A 95 -5.63 -2.06 14.42
C GLY A 95 -5.21 -1.09 13.31
N TYR A 96 -4.13 -1.36 12.60
CA TYR A 96 -3.70 -0.55 11.46
C TYR A 96 -4.66 -0.68 10.27
N LEU A 97 -5.19 -1.89 10.02
CA LEU A 97 -6.14 -2.13 8.95
C LEU A 97 -7.46 -1.38 9.19
N ASN A 98 -7.96 -1.38 10.43
CA ASN A 98 -9.21 -0.72 10.81
C ASN A 98 -9.05 0.76 11.18
N GLN A 99 -7.83 1.28 11.22
CA GLN A 99 -7.60 2.70 11.48
C GLN A 99 -8.31 3.55 10.42
N LEU A 100 -9.21 4.43 10.85
CA LEU A 100 -9.83 5.40 9.96
C LEU A 100 -8.72 6.27 9.36
N ALA A 101 -8.72 6.41 8.03
CA ALA A 101 -7.88 7.42 7.40
C ALA A 101 -8.21 8.75 8.10
N VAL A 102 -7.20 9.43 8.64
CA VAL A 102 -7.41 10.73 9.25
C VAL A 102 -7.78 11.66 8.10
N VAL A 103 -9.08 11.79 7.84
CA VAL A 103 -9.58 12.86 6.99
C VAL A 103 -9.27 14.11 7.78
N ASN A 104 -8.30 14.89 7.32
CA ASN A 104 -7.97 16.12 8.00
C ASN A 104 -9.25 16.97 8.02
N LYS A 105 -9.76 17.28 9.22
CA LYS A 105 -11.03 18.03 9.34
C LYS A 105 -10.94 19.41 8.70
N GLU A 106 -9.72 19.91 8.47
CA GLU A 106 -9.46 21.10 7.67
C GLU A 106 -9.86 20.93 6.20
N THR A 107 -9.51 19.81 5.55
CA THR A 107 -9.88 19.59 4.14
C THR A 107 -11.38 19.35 3.95
N LEU A 108 -12.06 18.72 4.92
CA LEU A 108 -13.52 18.60 4.88
C LEU A 108 -14.19 19.97 5.05
N ARG A 109 -13.70 20.82 5.96
CA ARG A 109 -14.18 22.20 6.07
C ARG A 109 -13.87 23.02 4.82
N GLU A 110 -12.69 22.88 4.21
CA GLU A 110 -12.35 23.59 2.98
C GLU A 110 -13.24 23.17 1.80
N GLN A 111 -13.60 21.88 1.69
CA GLN A 111 -14.55 21.41 0.68
C GLN A 111 -15.96 21.94 0.95
N GLU A 112 -16.43 21.89 2.20
CA GLU A 112 -17.72 22.47 2.61
C GLU A 112 -17.77 24.00 2.42
N ILE A 113 -16.66 24.71 2.67
CA ILE A 113 -16.52 26.16 2.48
C ILE A 113 -16.49 26.53 0.99
N ASN A 114 -15.74 25.78 0.18
CA ASN A 114 -15.67 26.00 -1.27
C ASN A 114 -17.03 25.75 -1.94
N ASP A 115 -17.77 24.72 -1.51
CA ASP A 115 -19.13 24.44 -1.98
C ASP A 115 -20.14 25.50 -1.51
N TRP A 116 -19.92 26.16 -0.36
CA TRP A 116 -20.77 27.29 0.10
C TRP A 116 -20.45 28.62 -0.59
N ILE A 117 -19.19 28.86 -0.97
CA ILE A 117 -18.76 30.09 -1.66
C ILE A 117 -19.05 30.04 -3.17
N GLY A 118 -19.13 28.85 -3.78
CA GLY A 118 -19.38 28.66 -5.22
C GLY A 118 -20.80 28.99 -5.73
N GLY A 119 -21.70 29.51 -4.87
CA GLY A 119 -23.13 29.64 -5.17
C GLY A 119 -23.77 31.01 -4.98
N LYS A 120 -23.02 32.12 -5.06
CA LYS A 120 -23.62 33.46 -5.11
C LYS A 120 -23.16 34.24 -6.33
N ASP A 121 -24.00 34.22 -7.37
CA ASP A 121 -24.16 35.33 -8.30
C ASP A 121 -24.45 36.61 -7.50
N TYR A 122 -23.40 37.32 -7.11
CA TYR A 122 -23.50 38.72 -6.71
C TYR A 122 -23.69 39.54 -8.00
N GLN A 123 -24.94 39.67 -8.44
CA GLN A 123 -25.33 40.73 -9.37
C GLN A 123 -24.98 42.07 -8.71
N GLN A 124 -24.02 42.75 -9.32
CA GLN A 124 -23.51 44.06 -8.96
C GLN A 124 -24.68 45.05 -8.93
N GLY A 125 -24.95 45.65 -7.77
CA GLY A 125 -25.99 46.67 -7.64
C GLY A 125 -25.63 47.89 -8.50
N GLU A 126 -26.49 48.20 -9.47
CA GLU A 126 -26.49 49.50 -10.14
C GLU A 126 -26.77 50.59 -9.11
N THR A 127 -25.91 51.60 -9.12
CA THR A 127 -26.01 52.79 -8.29
C THR A 127 -27.23 53.58 -8.71
N ILE A 128 -28.13 53.85 -7.75
CA ILE A 128 -29.20 54.83 -7.95
C ILE A 128 -28.51 56.20 -7.87
N ASP A 129 -28.27 56.79 -9.04
CA ASP A 129 -27.75 58.14 -9.16
C ASP A 129 -28.86 59.11 -8.73
N HIS A 130 -28.88 59.43 -7.43
CA HIS A 130 -29.70 60.49 -6.90
C HIS A 130 -29.07 61.82 -7.31
N GLU A 131 -29.45 62.35 -8.47
CA GLU A 131 -29.16 63.74 -8.81
C GLU A 131 -29.86 64.69 -7.82
N PRO A 132 -29.18 65.75 -7.34
CA PRO A 132 -29.82 66.83 -6.61
C PRO A 132 -30.09 68.05 -7.51
N PHE A 133 -31.27 68.64 -7.26
CA PHE A 133 -31.86 69.91 -7.73
C PHE A 133 -32.61 69.93 -9.07
#